data_AF-A0A8T3CZ93-F1
#
_entry.id   AF-A0A8T3CZ93-F1
#
_cell.length_a   1.000
_cell.length_b   1.000
_cell.length_c   1.000
_cell.angle_alpha   90.00
_cell.angle_beta   90.00
_cell.angle_gamma   90.00
#
_symmetry.space_group_name_H-M   'P 1'
#
loop_
_entity.id
_entity.type
_entity.pdbx_description
1 polymer ?
#
loop_
_entity_poly.entity_id
_entity_poly.type
_entity_poly.pdbx_seq_one_letter_code
_entity_poly.pdbx_strand_id
1 'polypeptide(L)'
;MLAVEDKRLFCELCQLYFSDSCPSHGAPHFVRDSAVPEGAGSGAESRAVLSLPQCLVLVERSQEPGGEMGVFSQTPLSQGWIFGPYEGEGLLSRQACTKYSWAKKAF
;
A
#
# COMPACT_ATOMS: atom_id res chain seq x y z
N MET A 1 13.25 -6.68 -16.34
CA MET A 1 14.08 -5.70 -15.61
C MET A 1 13.26 -4.43 -15.54
N LEU A 2 12.89 -3.93 -14.34
CA LEU A 2 12.13 -2.67 -14.23
C LEU A 2 12.90 -1.53 -14.93
N ALA A 3 12.20 -0.64 -15.63
CA ALA A 3 12.84 0.50 -16.27
C ALA A 3 13.57 1.34 -15.21
N VAL A 4 14.65 2.04 -15.60
CA VAL A 4 15.42 2.89 -14.68
C VAL A 4 14.55 3.96 -14.01
N GLU A 5 13.46 4.36 -14.68
CA GLU A 5 12.46 5.30 -14.17
C GLU A 5 11.61 4.71 -13.05
N ASP A 6 11.26 3.42 -13.12
CA ASP A 6 10.48 2.70 -12.10
C ASP A 6 11.25 2.49 -10.79
N LYS A 7 12.54 2.84 -10.76
CA LYS A 7 13.41 2.74 -9.57
C LYS A 7 13.59 4.08 -8.86
N ARG A 8 13.01 5.16 -9.38
CA ARG A 8 13.12 6.49 -8.78
C ARG A 8 11.90 6.77 -7.93
N LEU A 9 12.14 7.37 -6.77
CA LEU A 9 11.12 7.90 -5.89
C LEU A 9 10.95 9.40 -6.16
N PHE A 10 9.80 9.94 -5.79
CA PHE A 10 9.49 11.36 -5.98
C PHE A 10 9.36 12.05 -4.62
N CYS A 11 10.05 13.19 -4.47
CA CYS A 11 9.93 14.01 -3.27
C CYS A 11 8.86 15.07 -3.47
N GLU A 12 7.74 14.93 -2.77
CA GLU A 12 6.62 15.88 -2.87
C GLU A 12 6.96 17.31 -2.43
N LEU A 13 7.97 17.49 -1.56
CA LEU A 13 8.37 18.81 -1.07
C LEU A 13 9.30 19.53 -2.06
N CYS A 14 10.22 18.79 -2.68
CA CYS A 14 11.18 19.36 -3.64
C CYS A 14 10.71 19.27 -5.10
N GLN A 15 9.63 18.52 -5.37
CA GLN A 15 9.12 18.24 -6.71
C GLN A 15 10.18 17.67 -7.65
N LEU A 16 10.98 16.72 -7.16
CA LEU A 16 12.07 16.08 -7.91
C LEU A 16 12.12 14.57 -7.71
N TYR A 17 12.72 13.87 -8.68
CA TYR A 17 13.00 12.45 -8.60
C TYR A 17 14.37 12.17 -7.98
N PHE A 18 14.48 11.11 -7.18
CA PHE A 18 15.72 10.64 -6.56
C PHE A 18 15.76 9.10 -6.52
N SER A 19 16.95 8.50 -6.39
CA SER A 19 17.09 7.03 -6.33
C SER A 19 17.00 6.50 -4.90
N ASP A 20 17.84 7.01 -3.98
CA ASP A 20 17.93 6.50 -2.60
C ASP A 20 17.46 7.53 -1.57
N SER A 21 17.86 8.80 -1.73
CA SER A 21 17.54 9.87 -0.80
C SER A 21 17.36 11.21 -1.52
N CYS A 22 16.39 11.99 -1.06
CA CYS A 22 16.24 13.39 -1.46
C CYS A 22 17.40 14.21 -0.87
N PRO A 23 18.07 15.10 -1.64
CA PRO A 23 19.17 15.91 -1.12
C PRO A 23 18.81 16.78 0.10
N SER A 24 17.54 17.21 0.19
CA SER A 24 17.05 18.07 1.27
C SER A 24 16.36 17.31 2.40
N HIS A 25 15.77 16.15 2.12
CA HIS A 25 14.87 15.44 3.04
C HIS A 25 15.32 14.01 3.39
N GLY A 26 16.43 13.54 2.80
CA GLY A 26 16.97 12.21 3.06
C GLY A 26 16.14 11.09 2.46
N ALA A 27 16.29 9.89 3.04
CA ALA A 27 15.56 8.70 2.63
C ALA A 27 14.06 8.82 2.98
N PRO A 28 13.15 8.30 2.13
CA PRO A 28 11.73 8.36 2.41
C PRO A 28 11.35 7.40 3.55
N HIS A 29 10.28 7.75 4.25
CA HIS A 29 9.74 6.93 5.32
C HIS A 29 8.74 5.91 4.76
N PHE A 30 9.16 4.64 4.70
CA PHE A 30 8.30 3.53 4.34
C PHE A 30 7.58 2.98 5.58
N VAL A 31 6.25 3.05 5.56
CA VAL A 31 5.42 2.41 6.58
C VAL A 31 5.34 0.93 6.28
N ARG A 32 5.75 0.11 7.24
CA ARG A 32 5.67 -1.34 7.12
C ARG A 32 4.28 -1.83 7.49
N ASP A 33 3.78 -2.77 6.70
CA ASP A 33 2.63 -3.57 7.06
C ASP A 33 2.88 -4.33 8.38
N SER A 34 1.80 -4.57 9.12
CA SER A 34 1.85 -5.42 10.30
C SER A 34 2.18 -6.85 9.89
N ALA A 35 3.06 -7.51 10.65
CA ALA A 35 3.44 -8.88 10.36
C ALA A 35 2.23 -9.81 10.52
N VAL A 36 1.88 -10.55 9.47
CA VAL A 36 0.81 -11.54 9.49
C VAL A 36 1.43 -12.94 9.59
N PRO A 37 1.19 -13.69 10.68
CA PRO A 37 1.71 -15.05 10.80
C PRO A 37 1.21 -15.96 9.68
N GLU A 38 2.03 -16.93 9.28
CA GLU A 38 1.61 -17.93 8.30
C GLU A 38 0.35 -18.67 8.78
N GLY A 39 -0.66 -18.76 7.91
CA GLY A 39 -1.96 -19.36 8.24
C GLY A 39 -2.95 -18.44 8.98
N ALA A 40 -2.56 -17.25 9.42
CA ALA A 40 -3.47 -16.34 10.14
C ALA A 40 -4.62 -15.79 9.28
N GLY A 41 -4.52 -15.88 7.94
CA GLY A 41 -5.56 -15.45 7.00
C GLY A 41 -6.53 -16.54 6.53
N SER A 42 -6.42 -17.77 7.03
CA SER A 42 -7.36 -18.88 6.72
C SER A 42 -8.46 -19.05 7.77
N GLY A 43 -8.49 -18.17 8.78
CA GLY A 43 -9.50 -18.12 9.84
C GLY A 43 -10.62 -17.10 9.56
N ALA A 44 -11.20 -16.55 10.63
CA ALA A 44 -12.31 -15.58 10.54
C ALA A 44 -11.89 -14.21 9.98
N GLU A 45 -10.61 -13.84 10.07
CA GLU A 45 -10.08 -12.55 9.62
C GLU A 45 -9.16 -12.72 8.40
N SER A 46 -9.37 -11.89 7.38
CA SER A 46 -8.55 -11.90 6.17
C SER A 46 -7.15 -11.37 6.45
N ARG A 47 -6.14 -11.93 5.77
CA ARG A 47 -4.76 -11.42 5.77
C ARG A 47 -4.67 -9.93 5.44
N ALA A 48 -5.57 -9.40 4.60
CA ALA A 48 -5.62 -7.99 4.25
C ALA A 48 -6.01 -7.07 5.43
N VAL A 49 -6.81 -7.57 6.37
CA VAL A 49 -7.15 -6.85 7.61
C VAL A 49 -5.98 -6.90 8.57
N LEU A 50 -5.38 -8.08 8.72
CA LEU A 50 -4.27 -8.32 9.65
C LEU A 50 -2.99 -7.57 9.27
N SER A 51 -2.76 -7.27 7.99
CA SER A 51 -1.57 -6.56 7.53
C SER A 51 -1.63 -5.05 7.75
N LEU A 52 -2.76 -4.51 8.24
CA LEU A 52 -2.95 -3.07 8.43
C LEU A 52 -1.87 -2.47 9.37
N PRO A 53 -1.09 -1.46 8.93
CA PRO A 53 -0.14 -0.78 9.79
C PRO A 53 -0.80 -0.14 11.03
N GLN A 54 -0.08 -0.11 12.15
CA GLN A 54 -0.59 0.40 13.43
C GLN A 54 -1.03 1.88 13.40
N CYS A 55 -0.54 2.67 12.44
CA CYS A 55 -0.95 4.07 12.28
C CYS A 55 -2.31 4.22 11.57
N LEU A 56 -2.95 3.12 11.15
CA LEU A 56 -4.21 3.09 10.42
C LEU A 56 -5.28 2.25 11.13
N VAL A 57 -6.55 2.49 10.81
CA VAL A 57 -7.71 1.74 11.30
C VAL A 57 -8.72 1.50 10.18
N LEU A 58 -9.42 0.38 10.24
CA LEU A 58 -10.58 0.11 9.39
C LEU A 58 -11.86 0.58 10.07
N VAL A 59 -12.68 1.35 9.35
CA VAL A 59 -13.96 1.84 9.83
C VAL A 59 -15.02 1.48 8.80
N GLU A 60 -16.14 0.90 9.25
CA GLU A 60 -17.29 0.60 8.40
C GLU A 60 -17.92 1.91 7.91
N ARG A 61 -18.08 2.05 6.59
CA ARG A 61 -18.60 3.29 6.00
C ARG A 61 -20.13 3.31 5.84
N SER A 62 -20.79 2.17 5.93
CA SER A 62 -22.25 2.09 5.90
C SER A 62 -22.81 1.64 7.24
N GLN A 63 -24.09 1.97 7.49
CA GLN A 63 -24.82 1.48 8.66
C GLN A 63 -25.35 0.05 8.48
N GLU A 64 -25.27 -0.49 7.26
CA GLU A 64 -25.63 -1.87 6.94
C GLU A 64 -24.50 -2.82 7.33
N PRO A 65 -24.80 -3.94 8.05
CA PRO A 65 -23.79 -4.93 8.41
C PRO A 65 -23.10 -5.52 7.18
N GLY A 66 -21.77 -5.53 7.18
CA GLY A 66 -20.97 -6.02 6.05
C GLY A 66 -20.76 -4.95 4.97
N GLY A 67 -20.83 -3.69 5.38
CA GLY A 67 -20.60 -2.52 4.56
C GLY A 67 -19.23 -2.41 3.93
N GLU A 68 -19.06 -1.44 3.03
CA GLU A 68 -17.72 -1.11 2.54
C GLU A 68 -16.86 -0.55 3.69
N MET A 69 -15.68 -1.14 3.87
CA MET A 69 -14.71 -0.68 4.86
C MET A 69 -13.85 0.45 4.27
N GLY A 70 -13.57 1.47 5.09
CA GLY A 70 -12.62 2.52 4.81
C GLY A 70 -11.36 2.41 5.65
N VAL A 71 -10.24 2.89 5.12
CA VAL A 71 -8.98 3.04 5.86
C VAL A 71 -8.83 4.48 6.32
N PHE A 72 -8.55 4.68 7.62
CA PHE A 72 -8.41 6.00 8.25
C PHE A 72 -7.12 6.05 9.07
N SER A 73 -6.52 7.24 9.20
CA SER A 73 -5.34 7.41 10.04
C SER A 73 -5.72 7.51 11.51
N GLN A 74 -5.06 6.74 12.37
CA GLN A 74 -5.16 6.87 13.83
C GLN A 74 -4.21 7.93 14.40
N THR A 75 -3.13 8.20 13.67
CA THR A 75 -2.10 9.19 14.05
C THR A 75 -1.89 10.19 12.91
N PRO A 76 -1.42 11.42 13.19
CA PRO A 76 -0.99 12.33 12.15
C PRO A 76 0.06 11.67 11.24
N LEU A 77 -0.17 11.71 9.93
CA LEU A 77 0.77 11.21 8.92
C LEU A 77 1.54 12.40 8.33
N SER A 78 2.85 12.27 8.18
CA SER A 78 3.65 13.29 7.50
C SER A 78 3.59 13.13 5.98
N GLN A 79 3.72 14.24 5.26
CA GLN A 79 3.81 14.23 3.80
C GLN A 79 5.02 13.39 3.34
N GLY A 80 4.84 12.60 2.29
CA GLY A 80 5.89 11.76 1.72
C GLY A 80 6.07 10.41 2.41
N TRP A 81 5.24 10.04 3.39
CA TRP A 81 5.16 8.66 3.86
C TRP A 81 4.66 7.75 2.74
N ILE A 82 5.32 6.60 2.58
CA ILE A 82 5.03 5.63 1.52
C ILE A 82 4.47 4.36 2.14
N PHE A 83 3.36 3.87 1.59
CA PHE A 83 2.72 2.60 1.98
C PHE A 83 2.85 1.57 0.86
N GLY A 84 2.84 0.29 1.23
CA GLY A 84 2.87 -0.83 0.31
C GLY A 84 4.17 -1.65 0.38
N PRO A 85 4.51 -2.42 -0.68
CA PRO A 85 3.84 -2.45 -1.98
C PRO A 85 2.39 -2.97 -1.91
N TYR A 86 1.58 -2.67 -2.92
CA TYR A 86 0.27 -3.29 -3.06
C TYR A 86 0.45 -4.79 -3.29
N GLU A 87 -0.18 -5.62 -2.45
CA GLU A 87 -0.10 -7.07 -2.54
C GLU A 87 -1.39 -7.69 -3.10
N GLY A 88 -1.24 -8.77 -3.85
CA GLY A 88 -2.34 -9.52 -4.44
C GLY A 88 -1.84 -10.58 -5.41
N GLU A 89 -2.77 -11.32 -6.00
CA GLU A 89 -2.44 -12.33 -7.00
C GLU A 89 -1.93 -11.69 -8.30
N GLY A 90 -0.89 -12.28 -8.89
CA GLY A 90 -0.38 -11.88 -10.19
C GLY A 90 -1.30 -12.35 -11.31
N LEU A 91 -2.01 -11.42 -11.96
CA LEU A 91 -2.90 -11.72 -13.07
C LEU A 91 -2.24 -11.44 -14.43
N LEU A 92 -2.41 -12.35 -15.39
CA LEU A 92 -1.89 -12.22 -16.76
C LEU A 92 -2.95 -11.75 -17.77
N SER A 93 -4.24 -11.92 -17.46
CA SER A 93 -5.35 -11.53 -18.32
C SER A 93 -6.13 -10.38 -17.71
N ARG A 94 -6.45 -9.37 -18.53
CA ARG A 94 -7.34 -8.28 -18.14
C ARG A 94 -8.74 -8.76 -17.76
N GLN A 95 -9.18 -9.90 -18.29
CA GLN A 95 -10.50 -10.47 -18.00
C GLN A 95 -10.59 -11.02 -16.57
N ALA A 96 -9.46 -11.38 -15.97
CA ALA A 96 -9.39 -11.83 -14.57
C ALA A 96 -9.31 -10.65 -13.58
N CYS A 97 -9.12 -9.42 -14.07
CA CYS A 97 -9.01 -8.24 -13.22
C CYS A 97 -10.34 -7.92 -12.55
N THR A 98 -10.28 -7.49 -11.29
CA THR A 98 -11.42 -7.00 -10.52
C THR A 98 -11.27 -5.49 -10.29
N LYS A 99 -12.22 -4.89 -9.57
CA LYS A 99 -12.11 -3.50 -9.11
C LYS A 99 -10.91 -3.26 -8.17
N TYR A 100 -10.26 -4.32 -7.68
CA TYR A 100 -9.08 -4.27 -6.81
C TYR A 100 -7.77 -4.60 -7.54
N SER A 101 -7.77 -4.63 -8.88
CA SER A 101 -6.55 -4.94 -9.64
C SER A 101 -5.76 -3.69 -10.03
N TRP A 102 -4.45 -3.72 -9.79
CA TRP A 102 -3.50 -2.73 -10.30
C TRP A 102 -2.75 -3.26 -11.52
N ALA A 103 -2.73 -2.49 -12.61
CA ALA A 103 -1.96 -2.83 -13.80
C ALA A 103 -0.47 -2.50 -13.57
N LYS A 104 0.40 -3.47 -13.82
CA LYS A 104 1.85 -3.27 -13.90
C LYS A 104 2.31 -3.44 -15.34
N LYS A 105 3.20 -2.58 -15.81
CA LYS A 105 3.77 -2.73 -17.15
C LYS A 105 4.71 -3.94 -17.14
N ALA A 106 4.39 -4.95 -17.94
CA ALA A 106 5.30 -6.06 -18.20
C ALA A 106 6.33 -5.62 -19.24
N PHE A 107 7.61 -5.93 -19.01
CA PHE A 107 8.71 -5.74 -19.95
C PHE A 107 9.05 -7.08 -20.58
#